data_AF-A0A9D4KAE2-F1
#
_entry.id   AF-A0A9D4KAE2-F1
#
_cell.length_a   1.000
_cell.length_b   1.000
_cell.length_c   1.000
_cell.angle_alpha   90.00
_cell.angle_beta   90.00
_cell.angle_gamma   90.00
#
_symmetry.space_group_name_H-M   'P 1'
#
loop_
_entity.id
_entity.type
_entity.pdbx_description
1 polymer ?
#
loop_
_entity_poly.entity_id
_entity_poly.type
_entity_poly.pdbx_seq_one_letter_code
_entity_poly.pdbx_strand_id
1 'polypeptide(L)'
;MGTYVVRIAAVLAVAVADGSREKREGLSLEPGNWPSCQSGAAAPRTRVDTRDRVAVLRQYFATAGIQAYLVPSEDAHQSEYPSGYDKRRGYISGFTGSAGFAVVTIDKQALWTDGRYFLEAEDSLDCNWILMRQRETGVPTMVEWLKTQLSSGNRLGASPFLVSSATWKTYSDDLKKAGLLLVPVENELIDTFWQTGNGRPPQPDTAINALQIQFAGVSWQDKVNNMRTKMTAEGTDMLAVTALDETAWLFNLRASDIDYNPFFLSYAIIDKNTTTLYILNHTLKLTSQPTDNGTMMNLAAHLNTNDNGTCTGRADMCVE
;
A
#
# COMPACT_ATOMS: atom_id res chain seq x y z
N MET A 1 9.31 41.39 24.09
CA MET A 1 9.28 41.47 22.61
C MET A 1 9.20 40.03 22.12
N GLY A 2 8.02 39.41 22.03
CA GLY A 2 7.04 39.63 20.98
C GLY A 2 7.09 38.44 20.01
N THR A 3 6.68 37.26 20.48
CA THR A 3 6.66 36.00 19.72
C THR A 3 5.52 36.04 18.69
N TYR A 4 5.84 36.14 17.40
CA TYR A 4 4.86 36.05 16.32
C TYR A 4 4.49 34.58 16.08
N VAL A 5 3.35 34.18 16.60
CA VAL A 5 2.69 32.91 16.25
C VAL A 5 1.82 33.19 15.03
N VAL A 6 2.23 32.71 13.86
CA VAL A 6 1.41 32.75 12.64
C VAL A 6 0.35 31.66 12.77
N ARG A 7 -0.87 32.06 13.18
CA ARG A 7 -2.06 31.21 13.08
C ARG A 7 -2.65 31.38 11.68
N ILE A 8 -2.52 30.36 10.84
CA ILE A 8 -3.24 30.27 9.57
C ILE A 8 -4.69 29.89 9.91
N ALA A 9 -5.60 30.87 9.86
CA ALA A 9 -7.04 30.64 9.92
C ALA A 9 -7.52 30.22 8.53
N ALA A 10 -7.95 28.97 8.38
CA ALA A 10 -8.66 28.52 7.19
C ALA A 10 -10.06 29.14 7.20
N VAL A 11 -10.31 30.08 6.29
CA VAL A 11 -11.65 30.61 6.02
C VAL A 11 -12.42 29.55 5.22
N LEU A 12 -13.36 28.87 5.88
CA LEU A 12 -14.26 27.92 5.26
C LEU A 12 -15.32 28.69 4.46
N ALA A 13 -15.15 28.75 3.14
CA ALA A 13 -16.20 29.21 2.25
C ALA A 13 -17.22 28.08 2.06
N VAL A 14 -18.37 28.18 2.75
CA VAL A 14 -19.53 27.31 2.49
C VAL A 14 -20.23 27.85 1.24
N ALA A 15 -19.94 27.25 0.08
CA ALA A 15 -20.80 27.39 -1.09
C ALA A 15 -22.03 26.51 -0.88
N VAL A 16 -23.18 27.13 -0.59
CA VAL A 16 -24.48 26.45 -0.63
C VAL A 16 -24.83 26.28 -2.11
N ALA A 17 -24.54 25.10 -2.65
CA ALA A 17 -25.08 24.69 -3.93
C ALA A 17 -26.53 24.24 -3.71
N ASP A 18 -27.46 25.12 -4.06
CA ASP A 18 -28.88 24.79 -4.20
C ASP A 18 -29.02 23.90 -5.45
N GLY A 19 -29.16 22.61 -5.21
CA GLY A 19 -29.25 21.59 -6.25
C GLY A 19 -30.20 20.52 -5.76
N SER A 20 -31.43 20.56 -6.27
CA SER A 20 -32.43 19.51 -6.14
C SER A 20 -31.83 18.16 -6.56
N ARG A 21 -31.30 17.40 -5.60
CA ARG A 21 -30.95 16.00 -5.77
C ARG A 21 -32.25 15.21 -5.79
N GLU A 22 -32.63 14.71 -6.96
CA GLU A 22 -33.57 13.60 -7.06
C GLU A 22 -33.09 12.50 -6.10
N LYS A 23 -33.97 12.09 -5.19
CA LYS A 23 -33.77 10.87 -4.40
C LYS A 23 -33.68 9.72 -5.40
N ARG A 24 -32.47 9.19 -5.65
CA ARG A 24 -32.34 7.85 -6.21
C ARG A 24 -33.06 6.90 -5.24
N GLU A 25 -34.20 6.38 -5.66
CA GLU A 25 -34.88 5.29 -4.97
C GLU A 25 -33.89 4.14 -4.76
N GLY A 26 -33.92 3.56 -3.54
CA GLY A 26 -33.12 2.42 -3.05
C GLY A 26 -31.85 2.08 -3.84
N LEU A 27 -30.68 2.46 -3.30
CA LEU A 27 -29.40 2.05 -3.85
C LEU A 27 -29.31 0.51 -3.83
N SER A 28 -29.57 -0.13 -4.97
CA SER A 28 -29.51 -1.57 -5.11
C SER A 28 -28.05 -2.00 -5.20
N LEU A 29 -27.60 -2.76 -4.20
CA LEU A 29 -26.23 -3.29 -4.08
C LEU A 29 -26.10 -4.66 -4.75
N GLU A 30 -26.54 -4.72 -6.00
CA GLU A 30 -26.47 -5.93 -6.81
C GLU A 30 -25.28 -5.89 -7.78
N PRO A 31 -24.70 -7.04 -8.13
CA PRO A 31 -23.61 -7.11 -9.11
C PRO A 31 -24.00 -6.45 -10.44
N GLY A 32 -23.09 -5.66 -11.01
CA GLY A 32 -23.30 -5.06 -12.33
C GLY A 32 -24.46 -4.05 -12.40
N ASN A 33 -24.88 -3.46 -11.27
CA ASN A 33 -25.96 -2.47 -11.25
C ASN A 33 -25.53 -1.09 -11.78
N TRP A 34 -25.01 -1.04 -13.02
CA TRP A 34 -24.68 0.17 -13.75
C TRP A 34 -24.98 0.00 -15.26
N PRO A 35 -25.12 1.11 -16.02
CA PRO A 35 -25.68 1.08 -17.38
C PRO A 35 -24.96 0.13 -18.34
N SER A 36 -23.63 0.04 -18.25
CA SER A 36 -22.80 -0.77 -19.16
C SER A 36 -22.83 -2.29 -18.86
N CYS A 37 -23.62 -2.72 -17.88
CA CYS A 37 -23.86 -4.13 -17.54
C CYS A 37 -25.30 -4.59 -17.84
N GLN A 38 -26.15 -3.69 -18.34
CA GLN A 38 -27.51 -4.01 -18.75
C GLN A 38 -27.53 -4.80 -20.06
N SER A 39 -28.58 -5.62 -20.25
CA SER A 39 -28.71 -6.46 -21.45
C SER A 39 -28.70 -5.62 -22.73
N GLY A 40 -27.87 -6.00 -23.71
CA GLY A 40 -27.67 -5.28 -24.97
C GLY A 40 -26.69 -4.10 -24.91
N ALA A 41 -26.15 -3.76 -23.74
CA ALA A 41 -25.09 -2.75 -23.63
C ALA A 41 -23.75 -3.27 -24.15
N ALA A 42 -23.00 -2.43 -24.86
CA ALA A 42 -21.62 -2.74 -25.23
C ALA A 42 -20.72 -2.59 -24.00
N ALA A 43 -19.86 -3.59 -23.77
CA ALA A 43 -18.85 -3.50 -22.72
C ALA A 43 -17.82 -2.40 -23.04
N PRO A 44 -17.44 -1.55 -22.07
CA PRO A 44 -16.36 -0.58 -22.24
C PRO A 44 -15.05 -1.29 -22.56
N ARG A 45 -14.18 -0.64 -23.35
CA ARG A 45 -12.90 -1.24 -23.79
C ARG A 45 -11.94 -1.55 -22.64
N THR A 46 -12.09 -0.84 -21.53
CA THR A 46 -11.29 -0.98 -20.31
C THR A 46 -11.78 -2.10 -19.40
N ARG A 47 -12.94 -2.72 -19.69
CA ARG A 47 -13.49 -3.82 -18.88
C ARG A 47 -12.61 -5.05 -18.99
N VAL A 48 -12.26 -5.62 -17.84
CA VAL A 48 -11.53 -6.88 -17.74
C VAL A 48 -12.44 -7.93 -17.15
N ASP A 49 -12.58 -9.08 -17.81
CA ASP A 49 -13.26 -10.25 -17.24
C ASP A 49 -12.36 -10.91 -16.19
N THR A 50 -12.83 -10.92 -14.94
CA THR A 50 -12.07 -11.41 -13.78
C THR A 50 -12.65 -12.66 -13.15
N ARG A 51 -13.66 -13.28 -13.78
CA ARG A 51 -14.35 -14.48 -13.25
C ARG A 51 -13.39 -15.60 -12.88
N ASP A 52 -12.45 -15.93 -13.75
CA ASP A 52 -11.48 -16.98 -13.50
C ASP A 52 -10.53 -16.61 -12.35
N ARG A 53 -10.12 -15.34 -12.25
CA ARG A 53 -9.23 -14.86 -11.17
C ARG A 53 -9.91 -14.97 -9.81
N VAL A 54 -11.17 -14.54 -9.72
CA VAL A 54 -11.98 -14.63 -8.49
C VAL A 54 -12.30 -16.09 -8.15
N ALA A 55 -12.61 -16.92 -9.15
CA ALA A 55 -12.85 -18.34 -8.95
C ALA A 55 -11.62 -19.05 -8.38
N VAL A 56 -10.42 -18.76 -8.89
CA VAL A 56 -9.16 -19.31 -8.37
C VAL A 56 -8.91 -18.82 -6.95
N LEU A 57 -9.08 -17.53 -6.64
CA LEU A 57 -8.93 -17.01 -5.27
C LEU A 57 -9.81 -17.76 -4.26
N ARG A 58 -11.07 -18.02 -4.61
CA ARG A 58 -12.03 -18.74 -3.74
C ARG A 58 -11.59 -20.18 -3.43
N GLN A 59 -10.82 -20.83 -4.29
CA GLN A 59 -10.31 -22.19 -4.02
C GLN A 59 -9.39 -22.24 -2.80
N TYR A 60 -8.75 -21.13 -2.43
CA TYR A 60 -7.87 -21.04 -1.28
C TYR A 60 -8.62 -20.77 0.05
N PHE A 61 -9.91 -20.46 0.02
CA PHE A 61 -10.63 -20.05 1.24
C PHE A 61 -10.76 -21.18 2.26
N ALA A 62 -11.03 -22.40 1.78
CA ALA A 62 -11.15 -23.58 2.64
C ALA A 62 -9.82 -23.92 3.33
N THR A 63 -8.71 -23.88 2.59
CA THR A 63 -7.37 -24.17 3.13
C THR A 63 -6.86 -23.08 4.06
N ALA A 64 -7.19 -21.81 3.79
CA ALA A 64 -6.89 -20.69 4.67
C ALA A 64 -7.87 -20.56 5.86
N GLY A 65 -8.96 -21.33 5.89
CA GLY A 65 -9.96 -21.29 6.96
C GLY A 65 -10.74 -19.97 7.02
N ILE A 66 -10.97 -19.32 5.89
CA ILE A 66 -11.65 -18.01 5.78
C ILE A 66 -12.92 -18.09 4.95
N GLN A 67 -13.81 -17.11 5.09
CA GLN A 67 -15.05 -16.99 4.31
C GLN A 67 -15.11 -15.71 3.47
N ALA A 68 -14.20 -14.77 3.75
CA ALA A 68 -13.96 -13.61 2.93
C ALA A 68 -12.48 -13.26 2.92
N TYR A 69 -12.03 -12.56 1.88
CA TYR A 69 -10.66 -12.07 1.75
C TYR A 69 -10.65 -10.59 1.35
N LEU A 70 -9.89 -9.78 2.09
CA LEU A 70 -9.67 -8.36 1.83
C LEU A 70 -8.42 -8.19 0.96
N VAL A 71 -8.57 -7.45 -0.13
CA VAL A 71 -7.49 -7.08 -1.05
C VAL A 71 -7.36 -5.55 -1.05
N PRO A 72 -6.44 -5.00 -0.25
CA PRO A 72 -6.17 -3.56 -0.20
C PRO A 72 -5.51 -3.05 -1.50
N SER A 73 -5.41 -1.74 -1.67
CA SER A 73 -4.62 -1.14 -2.76
C SER A 73 -3.14 -1.04 -2.39
N GLU A 74 -2.87 -0.93 -1.10
CA GLU A 74 -1.58 -0.61 -0.51
C GLU A 74 -0.55 -1.73 -0.72
N ASP A 75 0.72 -1.34 -0.78
CA ASP A 75 1.86 -2.23 -0.66
C ASP A 75 2.33 -2.35 0.80
N ALA A 76 3.45 -3.05 1.02
CA ALA A 76 4.00 -3.26 2.36
C ALA A 76 4.57 -1.99 3.02
N HIS A 77 4.78 -0.92 2.24
CA HIS A 77 5.35 0.35 2.68
C HIS A 77 4.30 1.47 2.73
N GLN A 78 3.04 1.14 2.41
CA GLN A 78 1.92 2.08 2.35
C GLN A 78 2.20 3.21 1.35
N SER A 79 2.84 2.87 0.23
CA SER A 79 3.11 3.80 -0.87
C SER A 79 1.81 4.34 -1.47
N GLU A 80 1.80 5.63 -1.82
CA GLU A 80 0.66 6.25 -2.52
C GLU A 80 0.45 5.64 -3.92
N TYR A 81 1.55 5.31 -4.60
CA TYR A 81 1.56 4.69 -5.93
C TYR A 81 2.27 3.33 -5.88
N PRO A 82 1.57 2.26 -5.48
CA PRO A 82 2.14 0.91 -5.47
C PRO A 82 2.73 0.53 -6.82
N SER A 83 3.83 -0.22 -6.78
CA SER A 83 4.48 -0.73 -7.99
C SER A 83 3.54 -1.63 -8.80
N GLY A 84 3.81 -1.82 -10.09
CA GLY A 84 3.05 -2.76 -10.92
C GLY A 84 2.97 -4.17 -10.32
N TYR A 85 4.02 -4.61 -9.61
CA TYR A 85 4.10 -5.89 -8.91
C TYR A 85 3.09 -6.01 -7.76
N ASP A 86 2.74 -4.89 -7.13
CA ASP A 86 1.88 -4.83 -5.94
C ASP A 86 0.42 -4.48 -6.23
N LYS A 87 0.05 -4.21 -7.50
CA LYS A 87 -1.32 -3.86 -7.93
C LYS A 87 -2.31 -5.04 -7.92
N ARG A 88 -2.35 -5.80 -6.81
CA ARG A 88 -3.17 -7.00 -6.58
C ARG A 88 -4.66 -6.74 -6.72
N ARG A 89 -5.15 -5.64 -6.15
CA ARG A 89 -6.55 -5.20 -6.31
C ARG A 89 -6.89 -4.96 -7.79
N GLY A 90 -6.00 -4.32 -8.54
CA GLY A 90 -6.17 -4.11 -9.98
C GLY A 90 -6.16 -5.43 -10.76
N TYR A 91 -5.28 -6.36 -10.40
CA TYR A 91 -5.30 -7.69 -11.00
C TYR A 91 -6.59 -8.46 -10.71
N ILE A 92 -7.03 -8.54 -9.45
CA ILE A 92 -8.21 -9.36 -9.10
C ILE A 92 -9.52 -8.76 -9.62
N SER A 93 -9.63 -7.44 -9.75
CA SER A 93 -10.88 -6.74 -10.09
C SER A 93 -10.93 -6.10 -11.49
N GLY A 94 -9.77 -5.85 -12.11
CA GLY A 94 -9.68 -5.06 -13.34
C GLY A 94 -9.66 -3.54 -13.11
N PHE A 95 -9.98 -3.07 -11.91
CA PHE A 95 -10.01 -1.64 -11.58
C PHE A 95 -8.63 -1.07 -11.24
N THR A 96 -8.19 -0.04 -11.97
CA THR A 96 -6.83 0.52 -11.92
C THR A 96 -6.66 1.82 -11.13
N GLY A 97 -7.75 2.45 -10.68
CA GLY A 97 -7.69 3.73 -9.94
C GLY A 97 -6.84 3.65 -8.67
N SER A 98 -6.25 4.73 -8.18
CA SER A 98 -5.24 4.62 -7.12
C SER A 98 -5.81 4.25 -5.75
N ALA A 99 -7.11 4.47 -5.50
CA ALA A 99 -7.71 4.27 -4.19
C ALA A 99 -8.86 3.27 -4.20
N GLY A 100 -8.90 2.44 -3.16
CA GLY A 100 -10.00 1.51 -2.91
C GLY A 100 -9.55 0.21 -2.24
N PHE A 101 -10.49 -0.70 -2.06
CA PHE A 101 -10.18 -2.07 -1.65
C PHE A 101 -11.26 -3.01 -2.16
N ALA A 102 -10.89 -4.24 -2.44
CA ALA A 102 -11.81 -5.29 -2.83
C ALA A 102 -12.03 -6.26 -1.66
N VAL A 103 -13.25 -6.78 -1.55
CA VAL A 103 -13.56 -7.89 -0.65
C VAL A 103 -14.26 -8.98 -1.45
N VAL A 104 -13.72 -10.19 -1.38
CA VAL A 104 -14.27 -11.38 -2.04
C VAL A 104 -14.80 -12.31 -0.96
N THR A 105 -16.09 -12.65 -1.02
CA THR A 105 -16.69 -13.73 -0.22
C THR A 105 -16.76 -15.02 -1.04
N ILE A 106 -17.27 -16.09 -0.45
CA ILE A 106 -17.48 -17.39 -1.14
C ILE A 106 -18.34 -17.23 -2.41
N ASP A 107 -19.28 -16.29 -2.40
CA ASP A 107 -20.34 -16.15 -3.41
C ASP A 107 -20.41 -14.76 -4.07
N LYS A 108 -19.86 -13.71 -3.44
CA LYS A 108 -19.90 -12.33 -3.94
C LYS A 108 -18.53 -11.67 -3.95
N GLN A 109 -18.44 -10.54 -4.63
CA GLN A 109 -17.27 -9.69 -4.65
C GLN A 109 -17.69 -8.22 -4.76
N ALA A 110 -17.09 -7.38 -3.94
CA ALA A 110 -17.41 -5.97 -3.86
C ALA A 110 -16.13 -5.13 -3.84
N LEU A 111 -16.17 -3.96 -4.46
CA LEU A 111 -15.05 -3.02 -4.48
C LEU A 111 -15.52 -1.66 -3.98
N TRP A 112 -14.84 -1.16 -2.94
CA TRP A 112 -15.04 0.19 -2.43
C TRP A 112 -14.01 1.12 -3.05
N THR A 113 -14.47 2.27 -3.55
CA THR A 113 -13.60 3.37 -3.98
C THR A 113 -14.29 4.70 -3.71
N ASP A 114 -13.58 5.80 -3.87
CA ASP A 114 -14.08 7.16 -3.65
C ASP A 114 -14.54 7.85 -4.94
N GLY A 115 -15.14 9.03 -4.79
CA GLY A 115 -15.82 9.76 -5.86
C GLY A 115 -14.97 10.12 -7.08
N ARG A 116 -13.62 10.09 -6.97
CA ARG A 116 -12.72 10.29 -8.11
C ARG A 116 -12.85 9.17 -9.15
N TYR A 117 -13.20 7.96 -8.70
CA TYR A 117 -13.07 6.74 -9.48
C TYR A 117 -14.38 6.04 -9.80
N PHE A 118 -15.53 6.63 -9.46
CA PHE A 118 -16.81 5.96 -9.67
C PHE A 118 -17.07 5.57 -11.14
N LEU A 119 -16.82 6.49 -12.08
CA LEU A 119 -17.02 6.21 -13.51
C LEU A 119 -15.97 5.24 -14.05
N GLU A 120 -14.71 5.40 -13.63
CA GLU A 120 -13.64 4.46 -14.01
C GLU A 120 -13.96 3.04 -13.52
N ALA A 121 -14.47 2.90 -12.29
CA ALA A 121 -14.84 1.61 -11.74
C ALA A 121 -16.01 0.95 -12.52
N GLU A 122 -17.02 1.71 -12.95
CA GLU A 122 -18.09 1.19 -13.82
C GLU A 122 -17.59 0.71 -15.18
N ASP A 123 -16.56 1.37 -15.71
CA ASP A 123 -15.97 1.03 -16.99
C ASP A 123 -15.00 -0.16 -16.92
N SER A 124 -14.23 -0.28 -15.82
CA SER A 124 -13.20 -1.30 -15.66
C SER A 124 -13.69 -2.62 -15.06
N LEU A 125 -14.63 -2.56 -14.11
CA LEU A 125 -15.14 -3.75 -13.43
C LEU A 125 -16.02 -4.58 -14.38
N ASP A 126 -15.91 -5.90 -14.29
CA ASP A 126 -16.92 -6.78 -14.88
C ASP A 126 -18.22 -6.79 -14.06
N CYS A 127 -19.28 -7.29 -14.68
CA CYS A 127 -20.64 -7.24 -14.13
C CYS A 127 -20.90 -8.19 -12.96
N ASN A 128 -19.89 -8.94 -12.51
CA ASN A 128 -19.98 -9.79 -11.31
C ASN A 128 -19.57 -9.03 -10.05
N TRP A 129 -19.00 -7.83 -10.18
CA TRP A 129 -18.62 -6.98 -9.06
C TRP A 129 -19.77 -6.10 -8.58
N ILE A 130 -19.81 -5.87 -7.26
CA ILE A 130 -20.64 -4.85 -6.64
C ILE A 130 -19.76 -3.61 -6.43
N LEU A 131 -20.08 -2.50 -7.09
CA LEU A 131 -19.38 -1.24 -6.89
C LEU A 131 -19.95 -0.50 -5.68
N MET A 132 -19.11 -0.31 -4.66
CA MET A 132 -19.45 0.38 -3.43
C MET A 132 -18.91 1.82 -3.47
N ARG A 133 -19.77 2.76 -3.83
CA ARG A 133 -19.45 4.19 -3.95
C ARG A 133 -19.30 4.83 -2.56
N GLN A 134 -18.08 4.88 -2.03
CA GLN A 134 -17.84 5.31 -0.65
C GLN A 134 -18.44 6.69 -0.36
N ARG A 135 -18.99 6.83 0.85
CA ARG A 135 -19.62 8.06 1.37
C ARG A 135 -20.92 8.48 0.67
N GLU A 136 -21.41 7.73 -0.32
CA GLU A 136 -22.78 7.91 -0.79
C GLU A 136 -23.79 7.38 0.24
N THR A 137 -24.92 8.08 0.37
CA THR A 137 -25.99 7.68 1.29
C THR A 137 -26.51 6.29 0.92
N GLY A 138 -26.56 5.38 1.90
CA GLY A 138 -27.03 4.01 1.72
C GLY A 138 -25.96 3.00 1.32
N VAL A 139 -24.72 3.43 1.06
CA VAL A 139 -23.60 2.50 0.84
C VAL A 139 -23.04 2.05 2.20
N PRO A 140 -23.05 0.73 2.51
CA PRO A 140 -22.52 0.21 3.76
C PRO A 140 -20.99 0.31 3.80
N THR A 141 -20.46 0.45 5.00
CA THR A 141 -19.05 0.15 5.28
C THR A 141 -18.75 -1.34 5.00
N MET A 142 -17.46 -1.68 4.89
CA MET A 142 -17.03 -3.08 4.72
C MET A 142 -17.60 -4.00 5.81
N VAL A 143 -17.58 -3.54 7.07
CA VAL A 143 -18.03 -4.33 8.23
C VAL A 143 -19.54 -4.53 8.19
N GLU A 144 -20.31 -3.47 7.89
CA GLU A 144 -21.77 -3.58 7.74
C GLU A 144 -22.15 -4.53 6.60
N TRP A 145 -21.46 -4.44 5.46
CA TRP A 145 -21.69 -5.35 4.35
C TRP A 145 -21.36 -6.78 4.73
N LEU A 146 -20.17 -7.05 5.29
CA LEU A 146 -19.76 -8.39 5.71
C LEU A 146 -20.71 -9.00 6.74
N LYS A 147 -21.27 -8.22 7.66
CA LYS A 147 -22.28 -8.68 8.62
C LYS A 147 -23.54 -9.22 7.94
N THR A 148 -23.89 -8.71 6.76
CA THR A 148 -25.02 -9.20 5.96
C THR A 148 -24.65 -10.39 5.06
N GLN A 149 -23.36 -10.59 4.76
CA GLN A 149 -22.90 -11.67 3.88
C GLN A 149 -22.41 -12.91 4.64
N LEU A 150 -21.95 -12.76 5.88
CA LEU A 150 -21.29 -13.82 6.65
C LEU A 150 -22.08 -14.21 7.90
N SER A 151 -21.93 -15.47 8.30
CA SER A 151 -22.48 -15.97 9.56
C SER A 151 -21.60 -15.60 10.75
N SER A 152 -22.18 -15.51 11.94
CA SER A 152 -21.42 -15.29 13.18
C SER A 152 -20.30 -16.34 13.33
N GLY A 153 -19.12 -15.88 13.73
CA GLY A 153 -17.89 -16.68 13.86
C GLY A 153 -17.09 -16.85 12.57
N ASN A 154 -17.58 -16.36 11.43
CA ASN A 154 -16.83 -16.39 10.16
C ASN A 154 -15.66 -15.40 10.17
N ARG A 155 -14.68 -15.69 9.31
CA ARG A 155 -13.36 -15.06 9.27
C ARG A 155 -13.15 -14.30 7.97
N LEU A 156 -12.80 -13.02 8.08
CA LEU A 156 -12.20 -12.21 7.03
C LEU A 156 -10.68 -12.39 7.08
N GLY A 157 -10.09 -12.95 6.04
CA GLY A 157 -8.65 -13.00 5.86
C GLY A 157 -8.10 -11.72 5.23
N ALA A 158 -6.91 -11.31 5.65
CA ALA A 158 -6.15 -10.26 4.99
C ALA A 158 -4.65 -10.50 5.18
N SER A 159 -3.83 -10.05 4.24
CA SER A 159 -2.37 -10.05 4.43
C SER A 159 -1.99 -9.06 5.54
N PRO A 160 -1.26 -9.51 6.59
CA PRO A 160 -0.83 -8.63 7.67
C PRO A 160 0.23 -7.61 7.23
N PHE A 161 0.83 -7.81 6.05
CA PHE A 161 1.84 -6.91 5.50
C PHE A 161 1.24 -5.74 4.72
N LEU A 162 -0.01 -5.83 4.25
CA LEU A 162 -0.63 -4.83 3.38
C LEU A 162 -1.64 -3.94 4.10
N VAL A 163 -1.94 -4.24 5.37
CA VAL A 163 -2.88 -3.47 6.20
C VAL A 163 -2.13 -2.90 7.38
N SER A 164 -2.14 -1.56 7.51
CA SER A 164 -1.45 -0.90 8.62
C SER A 164 -1.98 -1.38 9.98
N SER A 165 -1.13 -1.37 11.01
CA SER A 165 -1.50 -1.82 12.36
C SER A 165 -2.72 -1.06 12.91
N ALA A 166 -2.81 0.25 12.64
CA ALA A 166 -3.94 1.07 13.06
C ALA A 166 -5.25 0.66 12.38
N THR A 167 -5.21 0.43 11.06
CA THR A 167 -6.37 -0.05 10.29
C THR A 167 -6.77 -1.45 10.72
N TRP A 168 -5.80 -2.35 10.89
CA TRP A 168 -6.04 -3.72 11.35
C TRP A 168 -6.76 -3.74 12.70
N LYS A 169 -6.29 -2.94 13.66
CA LYS A 169 -6.92 -2.81 14.98
C LYS A 169 -8.37 -2.34 14.87
N THR A 170 -8.60 -1.29 14.09
CA THR A 170 -9.95 -0.74 13.86
C THR A 170 -10.88 -1.78 13.25
N TYR A 171 -10.46 -2.46 12.19
CA TYR A 171 -11.25 -3.51 11.54
C TYR A 171 -11.48 -4.70 12.46
N SER A 172 -10.47 -5.15 13.19
CA SER A 172 -10.60 -6.25 14.15
C SER A 172 -11.66 -5.94 15.22
N ASP A 173 -11.61 -4.75 15.80
CA ASP A 173 -12.56 -4.33 16.83
C ASP A 173 -14.00 -4.24 16.29
N ASP A 174 -14.18 -3.68 15.09
CA ASP A 174 -15.50 -3.52 14.48
C ASP A 174 -16.08 -4.84 13.96
N LEU A 175 -15.25 -5.71 13.37
CA LEU A 175 -15.66 -7.06 12.97
C LEU A 175 -16.06 -7.88 14.19
N LYS A 176 -15.32 -7.78 15.30
CA LYS A 176 -15.65 -8.47 16.54
C LYS A 176 -17.01 -8.05 17.09
N LYS A 177 -17.34 -6.75 17.06
CA LYS A 177 -18.69 -6.26 17.43
C LYS A 177 -19.78 -6.81 16.50
N ALA A 178 -19.45 -7.06 15.23
CA ALA A 178 -20.34 -7.68 14.26
C ALA A 178 -20.43 -9.21 14.37
N GLY A 179 -19.70 -9.83 15.30
CA GLY A 179 -19.66 -11.29 15.47
C GLY A 179 -18.74 -11.99 14.46
N LEU A 180 -17.82 -11.28 13.82
CA LEU A 180 -16.87 -11.77 12.83
C LEU A 180 -15.43 -11.66 13.35
N LEU A 181 -14.48 -12.26 12.65
CA LEU A 181 -13.06 -12.26 13.02
C LEU A 181 -12.19 -11.78 11.85
N LEU A 182 -11.24 -10.87 12.12
CA LEU A 182 -10.14 -10.57 11.20
C LEU A 182 -8.97 -11.51 11.50
N VAL A 183 -8.46 -12.22 10.50
CA VAL A 183 -7.37 -13.19 10.67
C VAL A 183 -6.22 -12.92 9.69
N PRO A 184 -4.95 -13.03 10.12
CA PRO A 184 -3.81 -12.89 9.24
C PRO A 184 -3.72 -14.09 8.30
N VAL A 185 -3.49 -13.81 7.02
CA VAL A 185 -3.10 -14.80 6.01
C VAL A 185 -1.70 -14.42 5.56
N GLU A 186 -0.68 -15.10 6.10
CA GLU A 186 0.72 -14.72 5.90
C GLU A 186 1.18 -14.85 4.44
N ASN A 187 0.69 -15.88 3.75
CA ASN A 187 0.92 -16.04 2.32
C ASN A 187 -0.14 -15.24 1.54
N GLU A 188 0.28 -14.20 0.83
CA GLU A 188 -0.62 -13.42 -0.01
C GLU A 188 -1.25 -14.31 -1.10
N LEU A 189 -2.56 -14.55 -1.00
CA LEU A 189 -3.26 -15.54 -1.83
C LEU A 189 -3.24 -15.17 -3.31
N ILE A 190 -3.23 -13.87 -3.66
CA ILE A 190 -3.17 -13.46 -5.06
C ILE A 190 -1.83 -13.86 -5.69
N ASP A 191 -0.76 -13.84 -4.92
CA ASP A 191 0.60 -14.09 -5.41
C ASP A 191 0.82 -15.56 -5.78
N THR A 192 -0.04 -16.47 -5.30
CA THR A 192 0.03 -17.90 -5.63
C THR A 192 -0.39 -18.19 -7.06
N PHE A 193 -1.22 -17.34 -7.67
CA PHE A 193 -1.73 -17.51 -9.02
C PHE A 193 -1.51 -16.30 -9.93
N TRP A 194 -1.05 -15.16 -9.41
CA TRP A 194 -0.55 -14.05 -10.21
C TRP A 194 0.99 -14.04 -10.17
N GLN A 195 1.58 -14.51 -11.25
CA GLN A 195 3.01 -14.79 -11.39
C GLN A 195 3.56 -14.08 -12.64
N THR A 196 4.87 -13.88 -12.72
CA THR A 196 5.48 -13.20 -13.87
C THR A 196 5.11 -13.89 -15.20
N GLY A 197 5.05 -15.23 -15.19
CA GLY A 197 4.69 -16.03 -16.36
C GLY A 197 3.27 -15.84 -16.88
N ASN A 198 2.36 -15.24 -16.09
CA ASN A 198 0.99 -14.93 -16.52
C ASN A 198 0.63 -13.44 -16.39
N GLY A 199 1.65 -12.58 -16.44
CA GLY A 199 1.47 -11.13 -16.61
C GLY A 199 1.60 -10.31 -15.34
N ARG A 200 2.14 -10.86 -14.24
CA ARG A 200 2.59 -10.03 -13.11
C ARG A 200 3.85 -9.25 -13.50
N PRO A 201 3.87 -7.91 -13.37
CA PRO A 201 5.12 -7.16 -13.55
C PRO A 201 6.19 -7.66 -12.57
N PRO A 202 7.49 -7.63 -12.95
CA PRO A 202 8.56 -8.02 -12.02
C PRO A 202 8.59 -7.07 -10.81
N GLN A 203 9.06 -7.60 -9.67
CA GLN A 203 9.33 -6.76 -8.51
C GLN A 203 10.40 -5.73 -8.89
N PRO A 204 10.18 -4.43 -8.62
CA PRO A 204 11.17 -3.41 -8.91
C PRO A 204 12.47 -3.69 -8.15
N ASP A 205 13.59 -3.57 -8.86
CA ASP A 205 14.92 -3.80 -8.30
C ASP A 205 15.95 -2.92 -9.02
N THR A 206 15.69 -1.62 -9.03
CA THR A 206 16.55 -0.63 -9.69
C THR A 206 17.82 -0.36 -8.88
N ALA A 207 18.85 0.17 -9.55
CA ALA A 207 20.08 0.58 -8.90
C ALA A 207 19.84 1.76 -7.94
N ILE A 208 20.60 1.79 -6.85
CA ILE A 208 20.51 2.84 -5.82
C ILE A 208 21.71 3.77 -5.93
N ASN A 209 21.45 5.07 -6.02
CA ASN A 209 22.49 6.10 -6.05
C ASN A 209 22.52 6.91 -4.76
N ALA A 210 23.72 7.30 -4.35
CA ALA A 210 23.95 8.20 -3.24
C ALA A 210 23.75 9.66 -3.64
N LEU A 211 22.86 10.36 -2.95
CA LEU A 211 22.64 11.78 -3.13
C LEU A 211 23.82 12.57 -2.52
N GLN A 212 24.52 13.33 -3.36
CA GLN A 212 25.65 14.14 -2.92
C GLN A 212 25.28 15.14 -1.82
N ILE A 213 26.24 15.39 -0.92
CA ILE A 213 26.05 16.27 0.24
C ILE A 213 25.65 17.70 -0.13
N GLN A 214 26.07 18.22 -1.29
CA GLN A 214 25.69 19.56 -1.76
C GLN A 214 24.18 19.71 -2.01
N PHE A 215 23.48 18.60 -2.29
CA PHE A 215 22.02 18.58 -2.43
C PHE A 215 21.33 18.17 -1.13
N ALA A 216 21.91 17.24 -0.39
CA ALA A 216 21.32 16.73 0.85
C ALA A 216 21.44 17.71 2.03
N GLY A 217 22.47 18.57 2.04
CA GLY A 217 22.77 19.55 3.08
C GLY A 217 23.30 18.97 4.40
N VAL A 218 22.96 17.73 4.73
CA VAL A 218 23.35 17.04 5.97
C VAL A 218 23.72 15.59 5.66
N SER A 219 24.79 15.09 6.30
CA SER A 219 25.26 13.71 6.13
C SER A 219 24.25 12.70 6.71
N TRP A 220 24.26 11.46 6.22
CA TRP A 220 23.38 10.43 6.80
C TRP A 220 23.80 10.09 8.23
N GLN A 221 25.10 10.18 8.53
CA GLN A 221 25.68 9.99 9.86
C GLN A 221 25.09 10.99 10.86
N ASP A 222 25.04 12.27 10.51
CA ASP A 222 24.47 13.31 11.36
C ASP A 222 22.96 13.12 11.56
N LYS A 223 22.25 12.67 10.51
CA LYS A 223 20.82 12.34 10.61
C LYS A 223 20.57 11.18 11.58
N VAL A 224 21.35 10.10 11.48
CA VAL A 224 21.25 8.94 12.38
C VAL A 224 21.61 9.33 13.82
N ASN A 225 22.66 10.11 14.03
CA ASN A 225 23.03 10.60 15.37
C ASN A 225 21.94 11.50 15.98
N ASN A 226 21.35 12.39 15.17
CA ASN A 226 20.21 13.20 15.61
C ASN A 226 19.02 12.31 15.99
N MET A 227 18.74 11.29 15.18
CA MET A 227 17.66 10.33 15.46
C MET A 227 17.89 9.59 16.77
N ARG A 228 19.11 9.05 17.00
CA ARG A 228 19.48 8.39 18.27
C ARG A 228 19.36 9.30 19.48
N THR A 229 19.69 10.58 19.33
CA THR A 229 19.51 11.59 20.39
C THR A 229 18.03 11.74 20.75
N LYS A 230 17.14 11.83 19.75
CA LYS A 230 15.69 11.89 19.96
C LYS A 230 15.14 10.60 20.56
N MET A 231 15.56 9.44 20.04
CA MET A 231 15.18 8.14 20.60
C MET A 231 15.53 8.04 22.08
N THR A 232 16.74 8.47 22.46
CA THR A 232 17.18 8.49 23.86
C THR A 232 16.31 9.41 24.72
N ALA A 233 15.96 10.60 24.23
CA ALA A 233 15.11 11.54 24.94
C ALA A 233 13.68 11.01 25.16
N GLU A 234 13.16 10.22 24.22
CA GLU A 234 11.84 9.57 24.30
C GLU A 234 11.87 8.21 25.04
N GLY A 235 13.05 7.72 25.45
CA GLY A 235 13.20 6.41 26.08
C GLY A 235 13.00 5.23 25.13
N THR A 236 13.20 5.43 23.82
CA THR A 236 13.04 4.43 22.76
C THR A 236 14.36 3.70 22.50
N ASP A 237 14.33 2.36 22.51
CA ASP A 237 15.53 1.54 22.23
C ASP A 237 15.81 1.35 20.74
N MET A 238 14.75 1.23 19.93
CA MET A 238 14.83 0.94 18.50
C MET A 238 13.74 1.68 17.72
N LEU A 239 14.07 2.07 16.49
CA LEU A 239 13.14 2.63 15.51
C LEU A 239 13.13 1.74 14.27
N ALA A 240 11.95 1.27 13.88
CA ALA A 240 11.72 0.64 12.59
C ALA A 240 11.19 1.70 11.60
N VAL A 241 11.88 1.84 10.47
CA VAL A 241 11.52 2.75 9.38
C VAL A 241 10.98 1.91 8.23
N THR A 242 9.71 2.10 7.90
CA THR A 242 8.99 1.33 6.87
C THR A 242 8.63 2.17 5.65
N ALA A 243 8.52 3.49 5.79
CA ALA A 243 8.20 4.39 4.70
C ALA A 243 9.44 4.63 3.82
N LEU A 244 9.26 4.52 2.50
CA LEU A 244 10.37 4.52 1.54
C LEU A 244 11.02 5.90 1.36
N ASP A 245 10.25 6.96 1.55
CA ASP A 245 10.74 8.33 1.54
C ASP A 245 11.61 8.61 2.78
N GLU A 246 11.26 8.05 3.94
CA GLU A 246 12.02 8.17 5.17
C GLU A 246 13.37 7.43 5.08
N THR A 247 13.40 6.20 4.57
CA THR A 247 14.67 5.47 4.36
C THR A 247 15.56 6.19 3.34
N ALA A 248 14.98 6.62 2.21
CA ALA A 248 15.70 7.40 1.20
C ALA A 248 16.27 8.70 1.76
N TRP A 249 15.51 9.43 2.59
CA TRP A 249 15.98 10.67 3.21
C TRP A 249 17.05 10.42 4.26
N LEU A 250 16.86 9.43 5.13
CA LEU A 250 17.76 9.14 6.24
C LEU A 250 19.16 8.80 5.74
N PHE A 251 19.25 7.98 4.71
CA PHE A 251 20.52 7.50 4.16
C PHE A 251 21.06 8.33 3.00
N ASN A 252 20.38 9.40 2.58
CA ASN A 252 20.74 10.15 1.37
C ASN A 252 20.82 9.23 0.13
N LEU A 253 19.84 8.35 -0.07
CA LEU A 253 19.81 7.38 -1.17
C LEU A 253 18.59 7.61 -2.07
N ARG A 254 18.71 7.37 -3.37
CA ARG A 254 17.60 7.49 -4.35
C ARG A 254 17.64 6.34 -5.34
N ALA A 255 16.47 5.95 -5.84
CA ALA A 255 16.32 4.95 -6.90
C ALA A 255 15.02 5.20 -7.68
N SER A 256 14.57 4.23 -8.47
CA SER A 256 13.38 4.36 -9.33
C SER A 256 12.47 3.13 -9.21
N ASP A 257 12.36 2.54 -8.02
CA ASP A 257 11.51 1.35 -7.81
C ASP A 257 10.01 1.69 -7.82
N ILE A 258 9.67 2.93 -7.47
CA ILE A 258 8.29 3.41 -7.38
C ILE A 258 8.05 4.48 -8.45
N ASP A 259 6.96 4.35 -9.20
CA ASP A 259 6.60 5.34 -10.22
C ASP A 259 6.44 6.73 -9.59
N TYR A 260 7.02 7.74 -10.25
CA TYR A 260 7.00 9.17 -9.86
C TYR A 260 7.70 9.51 -8.54
N ASN A 261 8.22 8.52 -7.82
CA ASN A 261 8.80 8.67 -6.50
C ASN A 261 10.21 8.07 -6.47
N PRO A 262 11.27 8.86 -6.20
CA PRO A 262 12.65 8.42 -6.41
C PRO A 262 13.18 7.55 -5.26
N PHE A 263 12.43 6.49 -4.92
CA PHE A 263 12.65 5.61 -3.77
C PHE A 263 12.98 4.18 -4.20
N PHE A 264 13.48 3.39 -3.25
CA PHE A 264 13.82 1.98 -3.40
C PHE A 264 13.12 1.16 -2.32
N LEU A 265 12.70 -0.06 -2.65
CA LEU A 265 12.08 -0.96 -1.69
C LEU A 265 13.05 -1.26 -0.54
N SER A 266 12.70 -0.83 0.67
CA SER A 266 13.59 -0.94 1.82
C SER A 266 12.89 -0.85 3.17
N TYR A 267 13.53 -1.46 4.17
CA TYR A 267 13.24 -1.24 5.59
C TYR A 267 14.52 -0.86 6.30
N ALA A 268 14.43 -0.10 7.40
CA ALA A 268 15.58 0.11 8.25
C ALA A 268 15.26 -0.09 9.73
N ILE A 269 16.23 -0.58 10.48
CA ILE A 269 16.20 -0.64 11.94
C ILE A 269 17.36 0.22 12.43
N ILE A 270 17.04 1.20 13.28
CA ILE A 270 18.02 2.03 13.96
C ILE A 270 17.94 1.67 15.44
N ASP A 271 19.04 1.20 16.01
CA ASP A 271 19.18 1.07 17.45
C ASP A 271 20.21 2.10 17.98
N LYS A 272 20.51 2.05 19.27
CA LYS A 272 21.45 2.95 19.95
C LYS A 272 22.87 2.93 19.35
N ASN A 273 23.32 1.80 18.80
CA ASN A 273 24.69 1.53 18.37
C ASN A 273 24.79 1.05 16.92
N THR A 274 23.80 0.32 16.43
CA THR A 274 23.74 -0.29 15.10
C THR A 274 22.67 0.38 14.25
N THR A 275 22.85 0.26 12.94
CA THR A 275 21.88 0.67 11.93
C THR A 275 21.89 -0.40 10.86
N THR A 276 20.72 -0.92 10.53
CA THR A 276 20.56 -1.98 9.51
C THR A 276 19.59 -1.51 8.44
N LEU A 277 19.96 -1.67 7.16
CA LEU A 277 19.16 -1.33 5.99
C LEU A 277 18.89 -2.59 5.16
N TYR A 278 17.63 -3.02 5.15
CA TYR A 278 17.17 -4.15 4.36
C TYR A 278 16.79 -3.68 2.96
N ILE A 279 17.50 -4.20 1.95
CA ILE A 279 17.23 -3.94 0.53
C ILE A 279 17.22 -5.25 -0.27
N LEU A 280 16.46 -5.29 -1.35
CA LEU A 280 16.48 -6.39 -2.31
C LEU A 280 17.84 -6.48 -3.00
N ASN A 281 18.33 -7.70 -3.22
CA ASN A 281 19.55 -8.02 -3.94
C ASN A 281 20.78 -7.20 -3.48
N HIS A 282 20.95 -7.04 -2.16
CA HIS A 282 21.99 -6.17 -1.58
C HIS A 282 23.39 -6.43 -2.16
N THR A 283 23.77 -7.69 -2.39
CA THR A 283 25.12 -8.04 -2.90
C THR A 283 25.41 -7.39 -4.25
N LEU A 284 24.40 -7.33 -5.12
CA LEU A 284 24.50 -6.68 -6.41
C LEU A 284 24.51 -5.14 -6.25
N LYS A 285 23.61 -4.60 -5.43
CA LYS A 285 23.46 -3.14 -5.26
C LYS A 285 24.68 -2.49 -4.61
N LEU A 286 25.31 -3.15 -3.64
CA LEU A 286 26.46 -2.64 -2.91
C LEU A 286 27.66 -2.30 -3.81
N THR A 287 27.89 -3.12 -4.83
CA THR A 287 29.06 -3.02 -5.71
C THR A 287 28.75 -2.43 -7.09
N SER A 288 27.45 -2.27 -7.41
CA SER A 288 27.01 -1.68 -8.67
C SER A 288 27.59 -0.26 -8.86
N GLN A 289 27.93 0.05 -10.12
CA GLN A 289 28.32 1.41 -10.46
C GLN A 289 27.09 2.32 -10.36
N PRO A 290 27.25 3.53 -9.81
CA PRO A 290 26.16 4.49 -9.79
C PRO A 290 25.65 4.78 -11.20
N THR A 291 24.34 4.97 -11.32
CA THR A 291 23.69 5.15 -12.62
C THR A 291 23.55 6.61 -13.03
N ASP A 292 23.74 7.55 -12.10
CA ASP A 292 23.78 8.97 -12.41
C ASP A 292 25.23 9.50 -12.52
N ASN A 293 25.42 10.49 -13.40
CA ASN A 293 26.74 11.07 -13.68
C ASN A 293 27.33 11.85 -12.50
N GLY A 294 26.56 12.12 -11.45
CA GLY A 294 27.02 12.86 -10.27
C GLY A 294 27.62 11.94 -9.22
N THR A 295 27.17 10.70 -9.12
CA THR A 295 27.54 9.83 -8.01
C THR A 295 28.87 9.14 -8.29
N MET A 296 29.87 9.45 -7.46
CA MET A 296 31.25 9.00 -7.65
C MET A 296 31.63 7.77 -6.82
N MET A 297 30.73 7.32 -5.93
CA MET A 297 30.98 6.22 -5.01
C MET A 297 29.85 5.20 -5.06
N ASN A 298 30.18 3.92 -4.95
CA ASN A 298 29.19 2.86 -4.86
C ASN A 298 28.48 2.88 -3.50
N LEU A 299 27.41 2.09 -3.40
CA LEU A 299 26.57 2.05 -2.21
C LEU A 299 27.34 1.56 -0.97
N ALA A 300 28.22 0.56 -1.12
CA ALA A 300 29.05 0.06 -0.02
C ALA A 300 29.96 1.15 0.57
N ALA A 301 30.61 1.94 -0.30
CA ALA A 301 31.44 3.04 0.14
C ALA A 301 30.63 4.15 0.81
N HIS A 302 29.44 4.48 0.29
CA HIS A 302 28.57 5.51 0.87
C HIS A 302 28.06 5.15 2.26
N LEU A 303 27.70 3.88 2.46
CA LEU A 303 27.21 3.34 3.74
C LEU A 303 28.34 2.87 4.68
N ASN A 304 29.60 3.03 4.27
CA ASN A 304 30.79 2.62 5.02
C ASN A 304 30.76 1.12 5.40
N THR A 305 30.32 0.24 4.49
CA THR A 305 30.33 -1.22 4.67
C THR A 305 31.44 -1.85 3.87
N ASN A 306 31.72 -3.14 4.08
CA ASN A 306 32.44 -3.93 3.09
C ASN A 306 31.52 -4.33 1.91
N ASP A 307 32.07 -5.03 0.92
CA ASP A 307 31.34 -5.45 -0.29
C ASP A 307 30.23 -6.47 0.00
N ASN A 308 30.24 -7.09 1.19
CA ASN A 308 29.19 -8.00 1.66
C ASN A 308 28.12 -7.30 2.50
N GLY A 309 28.21 -5.97 2.67
CA GLY A 309 27.25 -5.18 3.43
C GLY A 309 27.54 -5.13 4.94
N THR A 310 28.62 -5.75 5.43
CA THR A 310 28.85 -5.79 6.88
C THR A 310 29.69 -4.60 7.37
N CYS A 311 29.40 -4.21 8.61
CA CYS A 311 30.16 -3.24 9.39
C CYS A 311 31.49 -3.77 9.95
N THR A 312 31.84 -5.04 9.69
CA THR A 312 33.02 -5.68 10.28
C THR A 312 34.30 -4.94 9.91
N GLY A 313 35.07 -4.51 10.92
CA GLY A 313 36.35 -3.82 10.72
C GLY A 313 36.22 -2.32 10.42
N ARG A 314 35.01 -1.74 10.51
CA ARG A 314 34.76 -0.31 10.36
C ARG A 314 34.89 0.38 11.72
N ALA A 315 35.71 1.41 11.78
CA ALA A 315 35.91 2.21 13.00
C ALA A 315 34.86 3.33 13.12
N ASP A 316 34.46 3.90 11.97
CA ASP A 316 33.42 4.91 11.88
C ASP A 316 32.03 4.28 11.71
N MET A 317 31.00 5.10 11.90
CA MET A 317 29.61 4.69 11.72
C MET A 317 29.37 4.08 10.34
N CYS A 318 28.61 2.99 10.31
CA CYS A 318 28.25 2.23 9.12
C CYS A 318 26.77 1.82 9.19
N VAL A 319 26.23 1.36 8.06
CA VAL A 319 24.87 0.81 7.95
C VAL A 319 24.97 -0.62 7.43
N GLU A 320 24.63 -1.60 8.25
CA GLU A 320 24.65 -3.02 7.88
C GLU A 320 23.52 -3.42 6.92
#